data_AF-L7V3D2-F1
#
_entry.id   AF-L7V3D2-F1
#
_cell.length_a   1.000
_cell.length_b   1.000
_cell.length_c   1.000
_cell.angle_alpha   90.00
_cell.angle_beta   90.00
_cell.angle_gamma   90.00
#
_symmetry.space_group_name_H-M   'P 1'
#
loop_
_entity.id
_entity.type
_entity.pdbx_description
1 polymer ?
#
loop_
_entity_poly.entity_id
_entity_poly.type
_entity_poly.pdbx_seq_one_letter_code
_entity_poly.pdbx_strand_id
1 'polypeptide(L)' 'MWSLHRSYQECNATSDDALRNSAIFGHPERGELTAVDAIRNVVHECHHHLWDINRIIDATRTKTSLPKQS' A
#
# COMPACT_ATOMS: atom_id res chain seq x y z
N MET A 1 -2.02 15.22 3.35
CA MET A 1 -1.77 14.29 4.47
C MET A 1 -3.03 13.85 5.20
N TRP A 2 -4.04 14.72 5.37
CA TRP A 2 -5.32 14.34 6.02
C TRP A 2 -6.01 13.13 5.38
N SER A 3 -6.00 13.04 4.04
CA SER A 3 -6.57 11.91 3.31
C SER A 3 -5.87 10.58 3.61
N LEU A 4 -4.54 10.54 3.61
CA LEU A 4 -3.75 9.33 3.88
C LEU A 4 -3.94 8.80 5.30
N HIS A 5 -3.91 9.69 6.30
CA HIS A 5 -4.12 9.27 7.69
C HIS A 5 -5.53 8.69 7.90
N ARG A 6 -6.54 9.33 7.30
CA ARG A 6 -7.92 8.83 7.34
C ARG A 6 -8.07 7.50 6.61
N SER A 7 -7.51 7.35 5.41
CA SER A 7 -7.53 6.09 4.68
C SER A 7 -6.86 4.96 5.46
N TYR A 8 -5.77 5.24 6.17
CA TYR A 8 -5.13 4.28 7.06
C TYR A 8 -6.06 3.87 8.22
N GLN A 9 -6.72 4.82 8.87
CA GLN A 9 -7.68 4.54 9.94
C GLN A 9 -8.87 3.71 9.45
N GLU A 10 -9.45 4.08 8.31
CA GLU A 10 -10.57 3.36 7.70
C GLU A 10 -10.15 1.94 7.28
N CYS A 11 -8.94 1.77 6.73
CA CYS A 11 -8.38 0.46 6.40
C CYS A 11 -8.21 -0.42 7.64
N ASN A 12 -7.66 0.13 8.74
CA ASN A 12 -7.52 -0.60 10.00
C ASN A 12 -8.87 -1.01 10.59
N ALA A 13 -9.82 -0.08 10.68
CA ALA A 13 -11.15 -0.35 11.23
C ALA A 13 -11.89 -1.42 10.41
N THR A 14 -11.82 -1.32 9.09
CA THR A 14 -12.44 -2.30 8.18
C THR A 14 -11.76 -3.67 8.28
N SER A 15 -10.43 -3.69 8.40
CA SER A 15 -9.65 -4.94 8.55
C SER A 15 -10.01 -5.65 9.86
N ASP A 16 -10.09 -4.92 10.96
CA ASP A 16 -10.45 -5.43 12.28
C ASP A 16 -11.88 -5.98 12.30
N ASP A 17 -12.83 -5.28 11.67
CA ASP A 17 -14.19 -5.78 11.50
C ASP A 17 -14.26 -7.05 10.62
N ALA A 18 -13.56 -7.09 9.50
CA ALA A 18 -13.50 -8.26 8.62
C ALA A 18 -12.90 -9.49 9.32
N LEU A 19 -11.84 -9.30 10.13
CA LEU A 19 -11.23 -10.36 10.92
C LEU A 19 -12.18 -10.90 11.99
N ARG A 20 -12.85 -10.02 12.74
CA ARG A 20 -13.82 -10.42 13.77
C ARG A 20 -14.98 -11.24 13.20
N ASN A 21 -15.42 -10.91 11.99
CA ASN A 21 -16.53 -11.58 11.34
C ASN A 21 -16.11 -12.76 10.45
N SER A 22 -14.81 -13.13 10.43
CA SER A 22 -14.28 -14.18 9.54
C SER A 22 -14.72 -14.01 8.09
N ALA A 23 -14.67 -12.77 7.60
CA ALA A 23 -15.14 -12.42 6.26
C ALA A 23 -14.36 -13.17 5.18
N ILE A 24 -15.09 -13.62 4.15
CA ILE A 24 -14.55 -14.22 2.93
C ILE A 24 -14.88 -13.30 1.76
N PHE A 25 -13.90 -13.02 0.92
CA PHE A 25 -13.99 -12.14 -0.24
C PHE A 25 -13.88 -12.96 -1.52
N GLY A 26 -14.76 -12.70 -2.50
CA GLY A 26 -14.63 -13.29 -3.83
C GLY A 26 -13.67 -12.48 -4.70
N HIS A 27 -12.54 -13.08 -5.11
CA HIS A 27 -11.61 -12.52 -6.07
C HIS A 27 -11.78 -13.18 -7.44
N PRO A 28 -12.00 -12.42 -8.54
CA PRO A 28 -12.30 -12.97 -9.86
C PRO A 28 -11.31 -14.04 -10.35
N GLU A 29 -10.02 -13.83 -10.08
CA GLU A 29 -8.95 -14.73 -10.55
C GLU A 29 -8.41 -15.68 -9.48
N ARG A 30 -8.60 -15.36 -8.19
CA ARG A 30 -7.98 -16.10 -7.07
C ARG A 30 -9.00 -16.94 -6.30
N GLY A 31 -10.28 -16.84 -6.65
CA GLY A 31 -11.36 -17.48 -5.92
C GLY A 31 -11.60 -16.80 -4.57
N GLU A 32 -11.93 -17.59 -3.57
CA GLU A 32 -12.20 -17.10 -2.23
C GLU A 32 -10.91 -16.71 -1.50
N LEU A 33 -10.91 -15.52 -0.91
CA LEU A 33 -9.83 -15.01 -0.07
C LEU A 33 -10.36 -14.80 1.35
N THR A 34 -9.58 -15.22 2.34
CA THR A 34 -9.89 -14.87 3.73
C THR A 34 -9.62 -13.38 3.97
N ALA A 35 -10.20 -12.82 5.04
CA ALA A 35 -9.83 -11.49 5.50
C ALA A 35 -8.31 -11.32 5.70
N VAL A 36 -7.63 -12.34 6.22
CA VAL A 36 -6.17 -12.31 6.39
C VAL A 36 -5.45 -12.20 5.03
N ASP A 37 -5.90 -12.94 4.03
CA ASP A 37 -5.29 -12.90 2.68
C ASP A 37 -5.50 -11.54 2.02
N ALA A 38 -6.70 -10.98 2.13
CA ALA A 38 -7.02 -9.64 1.62
C ALA A 38 -6.15 -8.57 2.28
N ILE A 39 -6.01 -8.60 3.62
CA ILE A 39 -5.18 -7.66 4.38
C ILE A 39 -3.71 -7.77 3.99
N ARG A 40 -3.18 -9.00 3.87
CA ARG A 40 -1.80 -9.23 3.41
C ARG A 40 -1.54 -8.63 2.05
N ASN A 41 -2.50 -8.76 1.13
CA ASN A 41 -2.39 -8.18 -0.20
C ASN A 41 -2.32 -6.64 -0.13
N VAL A 42 -3.18 -6.00 0.67
CA VAL A 42 -3.13 -4.53 0.86
C VAL A 42 -1.79 -4.08 1.44
N VAL A 43 -1.29 -4.77 2.47
CA VAL A 43 0.00 -4.43 3.10
C VAL A 43 1.16 -4.58 2.10
N HIS A 44 1.11 -5.62 1.27
CA HIS A 44 2.10 -5.85 0.21
C HIS A 44 2.12 -4.68 -0.79
N GLU A 45 0.97 -4.24 -1.29
CA GLU A 45 0.87 -3.10 -2.20
C GLU A 45 1.37 -1.80 -1.54
N CYS A 46 1.02 -1.54 -0.27
CA CYS A 46 1.55 -0.39 0.46
C CYS A 46 3.08 -0.41 0.56
N HIS A 47 3.67 -1.58 0.82
CA HIS A 47 5.11 -1.76 0.86
C HIS A 47 5.75 -1.49 -0.51
N HIS A 48 5.17 -2.02 -1.59
CA HIS A 48 5.63 -1.78 -2.95
C HIS A 48 5.57 -0.30 -3.34
N HIS A 49 4.48 0.39 -3.02
CA HIS A 49 4.35 1.83 -3.29
C HIS A 49 5.34 2.68 -2.49
N LEU A 50 5.59 2.34 -1.22
CA LEU A 50 6.60 3.04 -0.42
C LEU A 50 7.99 2.88 -1.03
N TRP A 51 8.32 1.66 -1.47
CA TRP A 51 9.58 1.39 -2.17
C TRP A 51 9.72 2.24 -3.45
N ASP A 52 8.67 2.32 -4.27
CA ASP A 52 8.68 3.14 -5.48
C ASP A 52 8.85 4.64 -5.20
N ILE A 53 8.15 5.17 -4.18
CA ILE A 53 8.29 6.58 -3.78
C ILE A 53 9.74 6.88 -3.39
N ASN A 54 10.35 6.04 -2.56
CA ASN A 54 11.73 6.22 -2.13
C ASN A 54 12.69 6.17 -3.33
N ARG A 55 12.53 5.17 -4.21
CA ARG A 55 13.32 5.03 -5.43
C ARG A 55 13.24 6.26 -6.33
N ILE A 56 12.05 6.85 -6.49
CA ILE A 56 11.84 8.05 -7.30
C ILE A 56 12.47 9.28 -6.64
N ILE A 57 12.31 9.44 -5.32
CA ILE A 57 12.92 10.54 -4.56
C ILE A 57 14.46 10.48 -4.69
N ASP A 58 15.06 9.31 -4.52
CA ASP A 58 16.51 9.13 -4.61
C ASP A 58 17.04 9.35 -6.03
N ALA A 59 16.32 8.86 -7.05
CA ALA A 59 16.65 9.14 -8.44
C ALA A 59 16.56 10.64 -8.76
N THR A 60 15.59 11.35 -8.19
CA THR A 60 15.41 12.80 -8.37
C THR A 60 16.54 13.57 -7.71
N ARG A 61 16.92 13.22 -6.47
CA ARG A 61 18.06 13.82 -5.75
C ARG A 61 19.38 13.66 -6.51
N THR A 62 19.60 12.47 -7.08
CA THR A 62 20.82 12.17 -7.84
C THR A 62 20.93 13.00 -9.12
N LYS A 63 19.79 13.23 -9.81
CA LYS A 63 19.75 14.06 -11.03
C LYS A 63 20.01 15.55 -10.76
N THR A 64 19.55 16.09 -9.63
CA THR A 64 19.81 17.48 -9.26
C THR A 64 21.23 17.74 -8.75
N SER A 65 21.97 16.70 -8.33
CA SER A 65 23.37 16.83 -7.91
C SER A 65 24.41 16.79 -9.04
N LEU A 66 24.00 16.52 -10.29
CA LEU A 66 24.93 16.56 -11.43
C LEU A 66 25.12 18.01 -11.92
N PRO A 67 26.37 18.53 -12.00
CA PRO A 67 26.61 19.87 -12.53
C PRO A 67 26.18 19.93 -14.00
N LYS A 68 25.54 21.03 -14.40
CA LYS A 68 25.32 21.35 -15.82
C LYS A 68 26.69 21.39 -16.49
N GLN A 69 26.95 20.46 -17.40
CA GLN A 69 28.10 20.57 -18.30
C GLN A 69 27.86 21.80 -19.17
N SER A 70 28.74 22.80 -18.99
CA SER A 70 28.85 24.03 -19.78
C SER A 70 29.55 23.77 -21.10
#